data_AF-A0A938A8N7-F1
#
_entry.id   AF-A0A938A8N7-F1
#
_cell.length_a   1.000
_cell.length_b   1.000
_cell.length_c   1.000
_cell.angle_alpha   90.00
_cell.angle_beta   90.00
_cell.angle_gamma   90.00
#
_symmetry.space_group_name_H-M   'P 1'
#
loop_
_entity.id
_entity.type
_entity.pdbx_description
1 polymer ?
#
loop_
_entity_poly.entity_id
_entity_poly.type
_entity_poly.pdbx_seq_one_letter_code
_entity_poly.pdbx_strand_id
1 'polypeptide(L)'
;MAYLKNPPPKLVAQDQSMFHCWAASLESWIDARKPNTPQAAMTSKQAELITSYKDFTGANDGLMVGKAMIQVMFDFQMMLDLHKPQTKGITLAQIQQRLMMKSYLWVLFLGGPGLGTFLGHCVVVYGTVDAPAPALRVMDPWTGKLEIQALDGFNKRETVFVCWHETGPTWSDDMFRIMKAMSVAKKGK
;
A
#
# COMPACT_ATOMS: atom_id res chain seq x y z
N MET A 1 -2.07 11.36 -19.81
CA MET A 1 -1.25 10.34 -20.50
C MET A 1 -1.39 9.00 -19.76
N ALA A 2 -1.75 7.91 -20.43
CA ALA A 2 -1.87 6.61 -19.78
C ALA A 2 -0.49 5.96 -19.54
N TYR A 3 -0.30 5.34 -18.38
CA TYR A 3 0.89 4.54 -18.07
C TYR A 3 0.47 3.14 -17.66
N LEU A 4 1.24 2.13 -18.09
CA LEU A 4 0.97 0.74 -17.76
C LEU A 4 2.29 0.03 -17.47
N LYS A 5 2.39 -0.58 -16.28
CA LYS A 5 3.49 -1.48 -15.98
C LYS A 5 3.25 -2.86 -16.58
N ASN A 6 4.32 -3.43 -17.13
CA ASN A 6 4.37 -4.79 -17.66
C ASN A 6 5.55 -5.52 -17.01
N PRO A 7 5.38 -6.74 -16.44
CA PRO A 7 4.12 -7.47 -16.30
C PRO A 7 3.07 -6.76 -15.42
N PRO A 8 1.76 -7.06 -15.56
CA PRO A 8 0.80 -6.67 -14.53
C PRO A 8 1.09 -7.46 -13.23
N PRO A 9 0.65 -6.93 -12.07
CA PRO A 9 0.77 -7.64 -10.80
C PRO A 9 -0.03 -8.95 -10.80
N LYS A 10 0.43 -9.93 -10.02
CA LYS A 10 -0.23 -11.23 -9.87
C LYS A 10 -1.66 -11.06 -9.34
N LEU A 11 -2.60 -11.82 -9.89
CA LEU A 11 -3.95 -11.93 -9.38
C LEU A 11 -3.96 -12.70 -8.05
N VAL A 12 -4.39 -12.04 -6.98
CA VAL A 12 -4.44 -12.62 -5.63
C VAL A 12 -5.73 -12.18 -4.97
N ALA A 13 -6.64 -13.13 -4.72
CA ALA A 13 -7.85 -12.87 -3.95
C ALA A 13 -7.56 -13.06 -2.45
N GLN A 14 -8.17 -12.21 -1.60
CA GLN A 14 -8.23 -12.45 -0.17
C GLN A 14 -9.33 -13.47 0.17
N ASP A 15 -9.24 -14.06 1.37
CA ASP A 15 -10.41 -14.63 2.03
C ASP A 15 -11.37 -13.49 2.44
N GLN A 16 -12.62 -13.54 1.97
CA GLN A 16 -13.63 -12.51 2.24
C GLN A 16 -14.17 -12.54 3.68
N SER A 17 -13.95 -13.65 4.40
CA SER A 17 -14.33 -13.75 5.81
C SER A 17 -13.32 -13.10 6.76
N MET A 18 -12.14 -12.74 6.25
CA MET A 18 -11.02 -12.20 7.01
C MET A 18 -10.61 -10.81 6.50
N PHE A 19 -9.87 -10.06 7.31
CA PHE A 19 -9.35 -8.74 6.92
C PHE A 19 -7.94 -8.84 6.35
N HIS A 20 -7.73 -9.76 5.41
CA HIS A 20 -6.42 -10.10 4.82
C HIS A 20 -6.05 -9.34 3.55
N CYS A 21 -6.82 -8.33 3.13
CA CYS A 21 -6.57 -7.58 1.89
C CYS A 21 -5.14 -7.00 1.83
N TRP A 22 -4.58 -6.63 2.98
CA TRP A 22 -3.19 -6.18 3.11
C TRP A 22 -2.19 -7.28 2.72
N ALA A 23 -2.43 -8.54 3.12
CA ALA A 23 -1.54 -9.66 2.83
C ALA A 23 -1.67 -10.09 1.36
N ALA A 24 -2.89 -10.13 0.82
CA ALA A 24 -3.15 -10.46 -0.58
C ALA A 24 -2.51 -9.44 -1.54
N SER A 25 -2.69 -8.15 -1.24
CA SER A 25 -2.05 -7.07 -2.01
C SER A 25 -0.53 -7.08 -1.86
N LEU A 26 0.01 -7.37 -0.67
CA LEU A 26 1.45 -7.45 -0.46
C LEU A 26 2.07 -8.66 -1.16
N GLU A 27 1.45 -9.84 -1.15
CA GLU A 27 1.87 -11.00 -1.96
C GLU A 27 1.96 -10.62 -3.45
N SER A 28 0.92 -9.97 -3.97
CA SER A 28 0.88 -9.52 -5.37
C SER A 28 1.99 -8.50 -5.69
N TRP A 29 2.24 -7.58 -4.76
CA TRP A 29 3.31 -6.61 -4.89
C TRP A 29 4.70 -7.26 -4.84
N ILE A 30 4.95 -8.21 -3.93
CA ILE A 30 6.22 -8.95 -3.81
C ILE A 30 6.49 -9.73 -5.10
N ASP A 31 5.48 -10.41 -5.65
CA ASP A 31 5.62 -11.17 -6.90
C ASP A 31 5.97 -10.25 -8.08
N ALA A 32 5.30 -9.10 -8.16
CA ALA A 32 5.50 -8.13 -9.23
C ALA A 32 6.84 -7.39 -9.10
N ARG A 33 7.17 -6.93 -7.88
CA ARG A 33 8.36 -6.11 -7.62
C ARG A 33 9.62 -6.93 -7.46
N LYS A 34 9.54 -8.13 -6.88
CA LYS A 34 10.67 -8.98 -6.50
C LYS A 34 11.72 -8.22 -5.68
N PRO A 35 11.35 -7.65 -4.52
CA PRO A 35 12.29 -6.95 -3.65
C PRO A 35 13.41 -7.90 -3.20
N ASN A 36 14.65 -7.42 -3.17
CA ASN A 36 15.80 -8.22 -2.74
C ASN A 36 16.06 -8.01 -1.24
N THR A 37 15.12 -8.48 -0.41
CA THR A 37 15.24 -8.39 1.05
C THR A 37 15.18 -9.78 1.68
N PRO A 38 15.80 -10.00 2.86
CA PRO A 38 15.69 -11.26 3.58
C PRO A 38 14.23 -11.67 3.82
N GLN A 39 13.35 -10.71 4.14
CA GLN A 39 11.94 -10.99 4.37
C GLN A 39 11.25 -11.52 3.11
N ALA A 40 11.53 -10.96 1.93
CA ALA A 40 10.95 -11.42 0.68
C ALA A 40 11.40 -12.84 0.28
N ALA A 41 12.59 -13.26 0.72
CA ALA A 41 13.07 -14.63 0.53
C ALA A 41 12.40 -15.63 1.48
N MET A 42 11.94 -15.18 2.65
CA MET A 42 11.31 -16.03 3.66
C MET A 42 9.78 -16.04 3.59
N THR A 43 9.18 -14.95 3.11
CA THR A 43 7.73 -14.76 3.11
C THR A 43 7.29 -14.12 1.81
N SER A 44 6.42 -14.81 1.09
CA SER A 44 5.87 -14.34 -0.19
C SER A 44 4.40 -14.68 -0.37
N LYS A 45 3.84 -15.56 0.45
CA LYS A 45 2.43 -15.97 0.38
C LYS A 45 1.59 -15.35 1.49
N GLN A 46 0.31 -15.15 1.22
CA GLN A 46 -0.66 -14.65 2.20
C GLN A 46 -0.53 -15.31 3.58
N ALA A 47 -0.54 -16.66 3.64
CA ALA A 47 -0.47 -17.39 4.90
C ALA A 47 0.83 -17.12 5.69
N GLU A 48 1.96 -17.00 4.99
CA GLU A 48 3.26 -16.69 5.58
C GLU A 48 3.29 -15.25 6.10
N LEU A 49 2.80 -14.30 5.31
CA LEU A 49 2.70 -12.89 5.69
C LEU A 49 1.82 -12.72 6.93
N ILE A 50 0.64 -13.33 6.96
CA ILE A 50 -0.27 -13.30 8.11
C ILE A 50 0.44 -13.85 9.37
N THR A 51 1.17 -14.95 9.22
CA THR A 51 1.92 -15.55 10.34
C THR A 51 3.04 -14.61 10.82
N SER A 52 3.81 -14.03 9.92
CA SER A 52 4.94 -13.14 10.27
C SER A 52 4.51 -11.83 10.88
N TYR A 53 3.32 -11.33 10.55
CA TYR A 53 2.79 -10.07 11.10
C TYR A 53 1.70 -10.28 12.15
N LYS A 54 1.55 -11.49 12.71
CA LYS A 54 0.47 -11.82 13.66
C LYS A 54 0.41 -10.86 14.85
N ASP A 55 1.55 -10.51 15.43
CA ASP A 55 1.66 -9.57 16.55
C ASP A 55 1.29 -8.11 16.19
N PHE A 56 1.16 -7.83 14.88
CA PHE A 56 0.77 -6.55 14.32
C PHE A 56 -0.65 -6.54 13.75
N THR A 57 -1.41 -7.61 13.97
CA THR A 57 -2.81 -7.75 13.54
C THR A 57 -3.78 -7.70 14.71
N GLY A 58 -5.03 -7.32 14.46
CA GLY A 58 -6.12 -7.32 15.45
C GLY A 58 -7.25 -8.26 15.09
N ALA A 59 -8.50 -7.82 15.30
CA ALA A 59 -9.68 -8.63 14.98
C ALA A 59 -9.68 -9.09 13.50
N ASN A 60 -9.99 -10.37 13.28
CA ASN A 60 -9.99 -11.02 11.96
C ASN A 60 -8.68 -10.82 11.17
N ASP A 61 -7.55 -10.74 11.87
CA ASP A 61 -6.20 -10.52 11.35
C ASP A 61 -6.04 -9.24 10.51
N GLY A 62 -6.83 -8.21 10.81
CA GLY A 62 -6.68 -6.89 10.19
C GLY A 62 -5.38 -6.22 10.63
N LEU A 63 -4.60 -5.70 9.68
CA LEU A 63 -3.32 -5.05 9.96
C LEU A 63 -3.49 -3.74 10.74
N MET A 64 -2.77 -3.59 11.86
CA MET A 64 -2.80 -2.38 12.68
C MET A 64 -1.98 -1.25 12.05
N VAL A 65 -2.59 -0.11 11.81
CA VAL A 65 -1.92 1.06 11.23
C VAL A 65 -0.89 1.62 12.22
N GLY A 66 0.24 2.10 11.70
CA GLY A 66 1.34 2.64 12.50
C GLY A 66 2.46 1.63 12.68
N LYS A 67 2.41 0.80 13.73
CA LYS A 67 3.48 -0.17 14.02
C LYS A 67 3.67 -1.20 12.91
N ALA A 68 2.57 -1.80 12.44
CA ALA A 68 2.65 -2.80 11.37
C ALA A 68 3.21 -2.20 10.08
N MET A 69 2.76 -0.99 9.73
CA MET A 69 3.23 -0.28 8.55
C MET A 69 4.74 -0.02 8.61
N ILE A 70 5.25 0.42 9.77
CA ILE A 70 6.68 0.64 9.95
C ILE A 70 7.45 -0.67 9.76
N GLN A 71 6.94 -1.77 10.33
CA GLN A 71 7.58 -3.08 10.20
C GLN A 71 7.59 -3.57 8.74
N VAL A 72 6.45 -3.52 8.04
CA VAL A 72 6.36 -3.91 6.62
C VAL A 72 7.28 -3.05 5.75
N MET A 73 7.29 -1.73 5.96
CA MET A 73 8.21 -0.85 5.24
C MET A 73 9.67 -1.22 5.51
N PHE A 74 9.99 -1.59 6.75
CA PHE A 74 11.32 -2.06 7.11
C PHE A 74 11.71 -3.33 6.39
N ASP A 75 10.89 -4.36 6.49
CA ASP A 75 11.20 -5.69 6.00
C ASP A 75 11.33 -5.75 4.47
N PHE A 76 10.58 -4.89 3.75
CA PHE A 76 10.55 -4.83 2.29
C PHE A 76 11.26 -3.60 1.70
N GLN A 77 11.99 -2.85 2.52
CA GLN A 77 12.71 -1.64 2.12
C GLN A 77 11.83 -0.65 1.32
N MET A 78 10.63 -0.40 1.84
CA MET A 78 9.68 0.51 1.22
C MET A 78 9.81 1.94 1.76
N MET A 79 9.55 2.91 0.90
CA MET A 79 9.33 4.31 1.24
C MET A 79 7.84 4.63 1.20
N LEU A 80 7.45 5.71 1.87
CA LEU A 80 6.05 6.10 2.08
C LEU A 80 5.81 7.56 1.67
N ASP A 81 4.79 7.77 0.82
CA ASP A 81 4.12 9.06 0.65
C ASP A 81 2.78 9.01 1.42
N LEU A 82 2.54 10.05 2.22
CA LEU A 82 1.29 10.22 2.96
C LEU A 82 0.42 11.26 2.29
N HIS A 83 -0.78 10.87 1.88
CA HIS A 83 -1.76 11.77 1.26
C HIS A 83 -2.99 11.93 2.15
N LYS A 84 -3.29 13.19 2.49
CA LYS A 84 -4.46 13.58 3.27
C LYS A 84 -5.39 14.42 2.38
N PRO A 85 -6.53 13.88 1.94
CA PRO A 85 -7.36 14.58 0.95
C PRO A 85 -7.97 15.90 1.44
N GLN A 86 -8.01 16.15 2.76
CA GLN A 86 -8.46 17.44 3.32
C GLN A 86 -7.55 18.63 2.95
N THR A 87 -6.32 18.40 2.46
CA THR A 87 -5.40 19.48 2.05
C THR A 87 -5.20 19.52 0.54
N LYS A 88 -4.72 18.43 -0.05
CA LYS A 88 -4.64 18.21 -1.50
C LYS A 88 -4.70 16.70 -1.74
N GLY A 89 -5.71 16.23 -2.48
CA GLY A 89 -5.82 14.84 -2.89
C GLY A 89 -4.60 14.39 -3.70
N ILE A 90 -4.44 13.08 -3.86
CA ILE A 90 -3.41 12.53 -4.73
C ILE A 90 -3.79 12.76 -6.20
N THR A 91 -2.82 13.21 -6.99
CA THR A 91 -3.00 13.48 -8.42
C THR A 91 -2.54 12.31 -9.28
N LEU A 92 -3.11 12.19 -10.48
CA LEU A 92 -2.70 11.16 -11.44
C LEU A 92 -1.23 11.30 -11.83
N ALA A 93 -0.73 12.53 -11.97
CA ALA A 93 0.65 12.83 -12.32
C ALA A 93 1.64 12.36 -11.24
N GLN A 94 1.31 12.54 -9.96
CA GLN A 94 2.14 12.06 -8.84
C GLN A 94 2.22 10.53 -8.84
N ILE A 95 1.09 9.84 -8.99
CA ILE A 95 1.07 8.36 -9.10
C ILE A 95 1.89 7.90 -10.31
N GLN A 96 1.70 8.52 -11.47
CA GLN A 96 2.42 8.16 -12.68
C GLN A 96 3.94 8.35 -12.51
N GLN A 97 4.38 9.47 -11.92
CA GLN A 97 5.80 9.70 -11.65
C GLN A 97 6.38 8.60 -10.74
N ARG A 98 5.65 8.21 -9.69
CA ARG A 98 6.09 7.13 -8.79
C ARG A 98 6.15 5.78 -9.50
N LEU A 99 5.16 5.43 -10.31
CA LEU A 99 5.15 4.20 -11.10
C LEU A 99 6.34 4.13 -12.10
N MET A 100 6.62 5.25 -12.77
CA MET A 100 7.75 5.35 -13.70
C MET A 100 9.10 5.16 -13.00
N MET A 101 9.26 5.68 -11.78
CA MET A 101 10.52 5.62 -11.03
C MET A 101 10.69 4.33 -10.21
N LYS A 102 9.60 3.77 -9.67
CA LYS A 102 9.64 2.82 -8.54
C LYS A 102 8.80 1.56 -8.76
N SER A 103 8.25 1.38 -9.98
CA SER A 103 7.54 0.18 -10.46
C SER A 103 6.07 0.05 -10.05
N TYR A 104 5.78 -0.56 -8.90
CA TYR A 104 4.42 -0.88 -8.43
C TYR A 104 4.20 -0.24 -7.06
N LEU A 105 3.00 0.29 -6.82
CA LEU A 105 2.66 0.97 -5.58
C LEU A 105 1.72 0.10 -4.76
N TRP A 106 2.09 -0.12 -3.50
CA TRP A 106 1.22 -0.75 -2.52
C TRP A 106 0.45 0.36 -1.81
N VAL A 107 -0.86 0.45 -2.06
CA VAL A 107 -1.69 1.58 -1.64
C VAL A 107 -2.68 1.15 -0.57
N LEU A 108 -2.69 1.87 0.54
CA LEU A 108 -3.47 1.53 1.72
C LEU A 108 -4.43 2.66 2.07
N PHE A 109 -5.64 2.29 2.46
CA PHE A 109 -6.68 3.22 2.88
C PHE A 109 -6.89 3.10 4.39
N LEU A 110 -6.75 4.22 5.10
CA LEU A 110 -7.17 4.25 6.50
C LEU A 110 -8.68 4.37 6.60
N GLY A 111 -9.23 3.56 7.48
CA GLY A 111 -10.56 3.80 8.01
C GLY A 111 -11.72 3.44 7.08
N GLY A 112 -12.78 3.11 7.78
CA GLY A 112 -14.17 2.95 7.37
C GLY A 112 -14.99 3.03 8.68
N PRO A 113 -16.31 3.25 8.62
CA PRO A 113 -17.13 3.29 9.82
C PRO A 113 -16.90 2.03 10.68
N GLY A 114 -16.41 2.20 11.92
CA GLY A 114 -16.15 1.10 12.87
C GLY A 114 -14.74 0.49 12.87
N LEU A 115 -13.80 0.97 12.04
CA LEU A 115 -12.47 0.34 11.89
C LEU A 115 -11.32 0.96 12.70
N GLY A 116 -11.55 2.06 13.44
CA GLY A 116 -10.56 2.62 14.37
C GLY A 116 -9.15 2.83 13.76
N THR A 117 -8.14 2.15 14.31
CA THR A 117 -6.74 2.18 13.83
C THR A 117 -6.38 1.08 12.85
N PHE A 118 -7.36 0.36 12.29
CA PHE A 118 -7.12 -0.71 11.33
C PHE A 118 -7.15 -0.21 9.88
N LEU A 119 -6.44 -0.92 9.03
CA LEU A 119 -6.49 -0.72 7.59
C LEU A 119 -7.89 -1.08 7.07
N GLY A 120 -8.48 -0.19 6.27
CA GLY A 120 -9.80 -0.41 5.69
C GLY A 120 -9.75 -1.23 4.39
N HIS A 121 -8.77 -0.96 3.54
CA HIS A 121 -8.56 -1.69 2.29
C HIS A 121 -7.14 -1.46 1.77
N CYS A 122 -6.66 -2.34 0.89
CA CYS A 122 -5.34 -2.24 0.28
C CYS A 122 -5.34 -2.80 -1.14
N VAL A 123 -4.65 -2.13 -2.06
CA VAL A 123 -4.55 -2.50 -3.49
C VAL A 123 -3.13 -2.36 -4.00
N VAL A 124 -2.85 -2.96 -5.16
CA VAL A 124 -1.60 -2.72 -5.90
C VAL A 124 -1.89 -1.88 -7.13
N VAL A 125 -1.39 -0.65 -7.17
CA VAL A 125 -1.47 0.21 -8.36
C VAL A 125 -0.30 -0.09 -9.30
N TYR A 126 -0.61 -0.30 -10.58
CA TYR A 126 0.39 -0.64 -11.61
C TYR A 126 0.24 0.20 -12.90
N GLY A 127 -0.71 1.13 -12.93
CA GLY A 127 -0.92 1.99 -14.10
C GLY A 127 -1.87 3.15 -13.84
N THR A 128 -1.93 4.05 -14.80
CA THR A 128 -2.82 5.21 -14.86
C THR A 128 -3.55 5.25 -16.20
N VAL A 129 -4.76 5.81 -16.21
CA VAL A 129 -5.52 6.08 -17.42
C VAL A 129 -6.29 7.39 -17.24
N ASP A 130 -6.36 8.23 -18.27
CA ASP A 130 -7.05 9.53 -18.17
C ASP A 130 -8.49 9.53 -18.67
N ALA A 131 -8.93 8.46 -19.35
CA ALA A 131 -10.17 8.43 -20.11
C ALA A 131 -11.16 7.37 -19.56
N PRO A 132 -12.46 7.68 -19.47
CA PRO A 132 -13.10 8.99 -19.66
C PRO A 132 -12.86 9.98 -18.50
N ALA A 133 -12.24 9.52 -17.41
CA ALA A 133 -11.82 10.33 -16.27
C ALA A 133 -10.51 9.77 -15.69
N PRO A 134 -9.74 10.56 -14.91
CA PRO A 134 -8.55 10.06 -14.23
C PRO A 134 -8.84 8.83 -13.38
N ALA A 135 -8.14 7.74 -13.69
CA ALA A 135 -8.31 6.47 -13.02
C ALA A 135 -6.98 5.70 -12.92
N LEU A 136 -6.96 4.76 -11.99
CA LEU A 136 -5.82 3.92 -11.68
C LEU A 136 -6.12 2.49 -12.12
N ARG A 137 -5.11 1.83 -12.66
CA ARG A 137 -5.13 0.39 -12.90
C ARG A 137 -4.63 -0.30 -11.64
N VAL A 138 -5.46 -1.19 -11.08
CA VAL A 138 -5.19 -1.83 -9.79
C VAL A 138 -5.37 -3.34 -9.84
N MET A 139 -4.63 -4.06 -9.00
CA MET A 139 -5.06 -5.37 -8.51
C MET A 139 -5.82 -5.16 -7.20
N ASP A 140 -7.10 -5.53 -7.20
CA ASP A 140 -7.95 -5.45 -6.02
C ASP A 140 -8.08 -6.84 -5.37
N PRO A 141 -7.62 -7.03 -4.12
CA PRO A 141 -7.71 -8.32 -3.45
C PRO A 141 -9.14 -8.72 -3.09
N TRP A 142 -10.09 -7.79 -3.01
CA TRP A 142 -11.50 -8.13 -2.79
C TRP A 142 -12.10 -8.88 -3.97
N THR A 143 -11.66 -8.58 -5.19
CA THR A 143 -12.16 -9.27 -6.39
C THR A 143 -11.17 -10.29 -6.94
N GLY A 144 -9.90 -10.19 -6.55
CA GLY A 144 -8.79 -10.98 -7.09
C GLY A 144 -8.51 -10.67 -8.56
N LYS A 145 -8.89 -9.49 -9.05
CA LYS A 145 -8.85 -9.11 -10.48
C LYS A 145 -8.06 -7.84 -10.71
N LEU A 146 -7.67 -7.63 -11.98
CA LEU A 146 -7.18 -6.35 -12.47
C LEU A 146 -8.36 -5.46 -12.84
N GLU A 147 -8.39 -4.25 -12.30
CA GLU A 147 -9.50 -3.32 -12.43
C GLU A 147 -9.02 -1.91 -12.78
N ILE A 148 -9.98 -1.09 -13.22
CA ILE A 148 -9.79 0.36 -13.38
C ILE A 148 -10.68 1.03 -12.32
N GLN A 149 -10.06 1.76 -11.40
CA GLN A 149 -10.76 2.46 -10.32
C GLN A 149 -10.54 3.97 -10.47
N ALA A 150 -11.63 4.74 -10.36
CA ALA A 150 -11.57 6.20 -10.46
C ALA A 150 -10.68 6.80 -9.36
N LEU A 151 -9.84 7.78 -9.73
CA LEU A 151 -8.93 8.45 -8.81
C LEU A 151 -9.68 9.10 -7.64
N ASP A 152 -10.90 9.59 -7.88
CA ASP A 152 -11.76 10.17 -6.84
C ASP A 152 -12.09 9.18 -5.72
N GLY A 153 -12.17 7.88 -6.02
CA GLY A 153 -12.35 6.84 -4.99
C GLY A 153 -11.21 6.82 -3.98
N PHE A 154 -9.98 7.11 -4.43
CA PHE A 154 -8.80 7.20 -3.58
C PHE A 154 -8.82 8.47 -2.73
N ASN A 155 -9.37 9.56 -3.25
CA ASN A 155 -9.44 10.85 -2.56
C ASN A 155 -10.63 10.98 -1.58
N LYS A 156 -11.57 10.04 -1.56
CA LYS A 156 -12.72 10.04 -0.63
C LYS A 156 -12.39 9.47 0.77
N ARG A 157 -11.21 8.90 0.97
CA ARG A 157 -10.81 8.22 2.22
C ARG A 157 -10.07 9.18 3.16
N GLU A 158 -10.15 8.97 4.47
CA GLU A 158 -9.56 9.91 5.44
C GLU A 158 -8.05 10.09 5.26
N THR A 159 -7.34 9.02 4.87
CA THR A 159 -5.91 9.07 4.58
C THR A 159 -5.51 7.92 3.66
N VAL A 160 -4.66 8.21 2.68
CA VAL A 160 -4.07 7.23 1.76
C VAL A 160 -2.56 7.17 2.00
N PHE A 161 -2.06 5.95 2.17
CA PHE A 161 -0.63 5.64 2.24
C PHE A 161 -0.24 5.03 0.90
N VAL A 162 0.80 5.57 0.26
CA VAL A 162 1.35 5.01 -0.96
C VAL A 162 2.75 4.54 -0.64
N CYS A 163 2.97 3.23 -0.66
CA CYS A 163 4.27 2.62 -0.40
C CYS A 163 4.90 2.12 -1.69
N TRP A 164 6.22 2.27 -1.83
CA TRP A 164 6.98 1.73 -2.97
C TRP A 164 8.38 1.32 -2.55
N HIS A 165 9.00 0.41 -3.30
CA HIS A 165 10.36 -0.04 -3.00
C HIS A 165 11.39 1.04 -3.30
N GLU A 166 12.33 1.27 -2.39
CA GLU A 166 13.46 2.18 -2.60
C GLU A 166 14.72 1.41 -2.98
N THR A 167 15.31 1.71 -4.14
CA THR A 167 16.57 1.11 -4.60
C THR A 167 17.72 2.04 -4.22
N GLY A 168 18.20 2.01 -2.97
CA GLY A 168 19.36 2.79 -2.55
C GLY A 168 19.58 2.82 -1.03
N PRO A 169 20.82 3.10 -0.56
CA PRO A 169 21.18 3.09 0.87
C PRO A 169 20.68 4.30 1.68
N THR A 170 19.76 5.12 1.18
CA THR A 170 19.23 6.33 1.84
C THR A 170 18.25 6.04 2.99
N TRP A 171 18.32 4.82 3.53
CA TRP A 171 17.31 4.21 4.38
C TRP A 171 17.30 4.75 5.82
N SER A 172 18.42 5.27 6.32
CA SER A 172 18.50 5.78 7.71
C SER A 172 17.82 7.14 7.87
N ASP A 173 18.10 8.10 7.00
CA ASP A 173 17.87 9.51 7.33
C ASP A 173 16.41 9.93 7.13
N ASP A 174 15.73 9.39 6.11
CA ASP A 174 14.34 9.71 5.83
C ASP A 174 13.36 8.98 6.76
N MET A 175 13.69 7.75 7.18
CA MET A 175 12.89 7.04 8.19
C MET A 175 12.91 7.76 9.54
N PHE A 176 14.06 8.29 9.98
CA PHE A 176 14.11 9.11 11.19
C PHE A 176 13.23 10.35 11.11
N ARG A 177 13.16 11.00 9.94
CA ARG A 177 12.30 12.17 9.72
C ARG A 177 10.81 11.80 9.72
N ILE A 178 10.43 10.70 9.06
CA ILE A 178 9.04 10.21 9.03
C ILE A 178 8.60 9.75 10.43
N MET A 179 9.43 8.99 11.14
CA MET A 179 9.16 8.56 12.52
C MET A 179 8.97 9.77 13.45
N LYS A 180 9.80 10.80 13.29
CA LYS A 180 9.66 12.06 14.03
C LYS A 180 8.33 12.74 13.71
N ALA A 181 7.96 12.86 12.44
CA ALA A 181 6.68 13.47 12.03
C ALA A 181 5.45 12.70 12.55
N MET A 182 5.50 11.36 12.53
CA MET A 182 4.43 10.51 13.07
C MET A 182 4.31 10.62 14.59
N SER A 183 5.41 10.82 15.32
CA SER A 183 5.40 11.03 16.77
C SER A 183 4.84 12.40 17.19
N VAL A 184 5.09 13.45 16.40
CA VAL A 184 4.63 14.82 16.67
C VAL A 184 3.12 14.94 16.48
N ALA A 185 2.55 14.25 15.48
CA ALA A 185 1.11 14.18 15.27
C ALA A 185 0.33 13.57 16.46
N LYS A 186 1.02 12.86 17.37
CA LYS A 186 0.44 12.23 18.56
C LYS A 186 0.38 13.15 19.79
N LYS A 187 1.12 14.26 19.80
CA LYS A 187 1.19 15.21 20.94
C LYS A 187 0.29 16.45 20.79
N GLY A 188 -0.42 16.58 19.67
CA GLY A 188 -1.27 17.73 19.35
C GLY A 188 -2.78 17.46 19.43
N LYS A 189 -3.20 16.41 20.16
CA LYS A 189 -4.60 16.15 20.51
C LYS A 189 -4.72 16.04 22.02
#